data_AF-W1XXN0-F1
#
_entry.id   AF-W1XXN0-F1
#
_cell.length_a   1.000
_cell.length_b   1.000
_cell.length_c   1.000
_cell.angle_alpha   90.00
_cell.angle_beta   90.00
_cell.angle_gamma   90.00
#
_symmetry.space_group_name_H-M   'P 1'
#
loop_
_entity.id
_entity.type
_entity.pdbx_description
1 polymer ?
#
loop_
_entity_poly.entity_id
_entity_poly.type
_entity_poly.pdbx_seq_one_letter_code
_entity_poly.pdbx_strand_id
1 'polypeptide(L)' 'EDILSHKDLVLALVDIRSMNNYMYSHCVNVAVISLTIGIAMKFSKKKLEALCIGALIHDIGKSLFL' A
#
# COMPACT_ATOMS: atom_id res chain seq x y z
N GLU A 1 9.39 -9.39 -13.88
CA GLU A 1 8.82 -8.35 -14.76
C GLU A 1 8.33 -7.21 -13.89
N ASP A 2 8.88 -6.03 -14.16
CA ASP A 2 9.20 -5.03 -13.15
C ASP A 2 8.02 -4.28 -12.54
N ILE A 3 8.04 -4.20 -11.21
CA ILE A 3 7.30 -3.22 -10.38
C ILE A 3 7.50 -1.77 -10.90
N LEU A 4 8.57 -1.51 -11.65
CA LEU A 4 8.93 -0.21 -12.23
C LEU A 4 8.06 0.21 -13.44
N SER A 5 7.26 -0.69 -14.02
CA SER A 5 6.40 -0.38 -15.18
C SER A 5 5.22 0.54 -14.83
N HIS A 6 4.91 0.71 -13.55
CA HIS A 6 3.78 1.51 -13.08
C HIS A 6 4.29 2.81 -12.47
N LYS A 7 4.61 3.77 -13.34
CA LYS A 7 5.17 5.08 -12.97
C LYS A 7 4.31 5.81 -11.94
N ASP A 8 3.00 5.64 -12.00
CA ASP A 8 2.03 6.21 -11.06
C ASP A 8 2.11 5.57 -9.66
N LEU A 9 2.39 4.26 -9.59
CA LEU A 9 2.64 3.57 -8.32
C LEU A 9 3.94 4.07 -7.70
N VAL A 10 4.99 4.26 -8.50
CA VAL A 10 6.27 4.79 -8.00
C VAL A 10 6.11 6.23 -7.50
N LEU A 11 5.35 7.08 -8.22
CA LEU A 11 5.03 8.44 -7.78
C LEU A 11 4.21 8.46 -6.50
N ALA A 12 3.16 7.64 -6.40
CA ALA A 12 2.38 7.48 -5.17
C ALA A 12 3.25 6.97 -4.01
N LEU A 13 4.16 6.02 -4.27
CA LEU A 13 5.10 5.54 -3.25
C LEU A 13 6.08 6.64 -2.80
N VAL A 14 6.49 7.55 -3.68
CA VAL A 14 7.36 8.69 -3.37
C VAL A 14 6.64 9.75 -2.54
N ASP A 15 5.37 10.05 -2.84
CA ASP A 15 4.59 11.01 -2.05
C ASP A 15 4.35 10.52 -0.62
N ILE A 16 4.04 9.22 -0.44
CA ILE A 16 3.77 8.67 0.89
C ILE A 16 5.08 8.59 1.73
N ARG A 17 6.29 8.53 1.13
CA ARG A 17 7.59 8.61 1.87
C ARG A 17 7.75 9.90 2.66
N SER A 18 7.10 10.98 2.24
CA SER A 18 7.19 12.28 2.92
C SER A 18 6.44 12.29 4.27
N MET A 19 5.56 11.31 4.50
CA MET A 19 4.79 11.16 5.74
C MET A 19 5.55 10.28 6.74
N ASN A 20 6.35 10.90 7.63
CA ASN A 20 7.06 10.30 8.77
C ASN A 20 7.53 8.84 8.54
N ASN A 21 8.78 8.63 8.10
CA ASN A 21 9.36 7.35 7.62
C ASN A 21 8.85 6.04 8.27
N TYR A 22 8.60 6.03 9.59
CA TYR A 22 8.03 4.89 10.29
C TYR A 22 6.58 4.55 9.89
N MET A 23 5.69 5.56 9.82
CA MET A 23 4.28 5.38 9.45
C MET A 23 4.16 4.95 7.98
N TYR A 24 4.93 5.59 7.10
CA TYR A 24 5.03 5.15 5.71
C TYR A 24 5.47 3.70 5.58
N SER A 25 6.57 3.32 6.24
CA SER A 25 7.07 1.95 6.18
C SER A 25 6.08 0.96 6.77
N HIS A 26 5.32 1.34 7.81
CA HIS A 26 4.26 0.51 8.38
C HIS A 26 3.16 0.25 7.35
N CYS A 27 2.58 1.29 6.76
CA CYS A 27 1.52 1.16 5.77
C CYS A 27 1.95 0.34 4.54
N VAL A 28 3.17 0.55 4.05
CA VAL A 28 3.73 -0.23 2.92
C VAL A 28 3.92 -1.70 3.30
N ASN A 29 4.48 -2.00 4.46
CA ASN A 29 4.68 -3.38 4.91
C ASN A 29 3.35 -4.11 5.08
N VAL A 30 2.34 -3.45 5.67
CA VAL A 30 0.98 -3.99 5.81
C VAL A 30 0.34 -4.24 4.45
N ALA A 31 0.50 -3.33 3.49
CA ALA A 31 -0.01 -3.51 2.13
C ALA A 31 0.61 -4.72 1.42
N VAL A 32 1.93 -4.90 1.53
CA VAL A 32 2.65 -6.05 0.92
C VAL A 32 2.21 -7.38 1.54
N ILE A 33 2.09 -7.46 2.87
CA ILE A 33 1.62 -8.68 3.57
C ILE A 33 0.17 -8.99 3.17
N SER A 34 -0.70 -7.98 3.18
CA SER A 34 -2.11 -8.13 2.82
C SER A 34 -2.27 -8.62 1.38
N LEU A 35 -1.49 -8.04 0.45
CA LEU A 35 -1.48 -8.45 -0.95
C LEU A 35 -0.99 -9.90 -1.12
N THR A 36 0.06 -10.29 -0.41
CA THR A 36 0.61 -11.66 -0.44
C THR A 36 -0.44 -12.69 0.03
N ILE A 37 -1.15 -12.38 1.12
CA ILE A 37 -2.26 -13.21 1.61
C ILE A 37 -3.40 -13.27 0.58
N GLY A 38 -3.78 -12.13 0.01
CA GLY A 38 -4.83 -12.05 -1.02
C GLY A 38 -4.51 -12.87 -2.28
N ILE A 39 -3.24 -12.89 -2.70
CA ILE A 39 -2.75 -13.72 -3.81
C ILE A 39 -2.87 -15.20 -3.46
N ALA A 40 -2.45 -15.61 -2.26
CA ALA A 40 -2.58 -16.99 -1.79
C ALA A 40 -4.06 -17.44 -1.73
N MET A 41 -4.97 -16.52 -1.42
CA MET A 41 -6.41 -16.72 -1.45
C MET A 41 -7.05 -16.64 -2.85
N LYS A 42 -6.24 -16.47 -3.90
CA LYS A 42 -6.68 -16.35 -5.31
C LYS A 42 -7.71 -15.24 -5.54
N PHE A 43 -7.55 -14.10 -4.85
CA PHE A 43 -8.40 -12.94 -5.10
C PHE A 43 -8.22 -12.40 -6.52
N SER A 44 -9.31 -11.87 -7.09
CA SER A 44 -9.25 -11.22 -8.39
C SER A 44 -8.42 -9.95 -8.33
N LYS A 45 -7.84 -9.54 -9.46
CA LYS A 45 -7.04 -8.31 -9.58
C LYS A 45 -7.74 -7.10 -8.95
N LYS A 46 -9.04 -6.92 -9.22
CA LYS A 46 -9.85 -5.83 -8.65
C LYS A 46 -9.94 -5.88 -7.11
N LYS A 47 -10.01 -7.07 -6.51
CA LYS A 47 -9.99 -7.25 -5.06
C LYS A 47 -8.61 -6.98 -4.48
N LEU A 48 -7.55 -7.41 -5.16
CA LEU A 48 -6.17 -7.15 -4.76
C LEU A 48 -5.83 -5.65 -4.80
N GLU A 49 -6.30 -4.93 -5.82
CA GLU A 49 -6.18 -3.47 -5.93
C GLU A 49 -6.87 -2.77 -4.76
N ALA A 50 -8.14 -3.12 -4.50
CA ALA A 50 -8.89 -2.55 -3.38
C ALA A 50 -8.22 -2.86 -2.02
N LEU A 51 -7.69 -4.07 -1.85
CA LEU A 51 -6.99 -4.49 -0.63
C LEU A 51 -5.68 -3.71 -0.43
N CYS A 52 -4.89 -3.53 -1.49
CA CYS A 52 -3.64 -2.78 -1.46
C CYS A 52 -3.90 -1.30 -1.12
N ILE A 53 -4.87 -0.67 -1.80
CA ILE A 53 -5.25 0.73 -1.54
C ILE A 53 -5.73 0.89 -0.11
N GLY A 54 -6.63 0.00 0.35
CA GLY A 54 -7.15 0.01 1.71
C GLY A 54 -6.05 -0.12 2.77
N ALA A 55 -5.09 -1.01 2.55
CA ALA A 55 -3.97 -1.21 3.48
C ALA A 55 -3.01 -0.01 3.55
N LEU A 56 -2.76 0.66 2.42
CA LEU A 56 -1.89 1.85 2.37
C LEU A 56 -2.49 3.05 3.13
N ILE A 57 -3.82 3.18 3.12
CA ILE A 57 -4.52 4.32 3.74
C ILE A 57 -5.13 3.99 5.11
N HIS A 58 -5.06 2.74 5.59
CA HIS A 58 -5.82 2.32 6.78
C HIS A 58 -5.49 3.15 8.03
N ASP A 59 -4.25 3.64 8.14
CA ASP A 59 -3.76 4.44 9.25
C ASP A 59 -3.79 5.96 9.01
N ILE A 60 -4.40 6.42 7.90
CA ILE A 60 -4.53 7.86 7.59
C ILE A 60 -5.26 8.64 8.70
N GLY A 61 -6.24 7.98 9.35
CA GLY A 61 -6.97 8.56 10.49
C GLY A 61 -6.10 8.75 11.74
N LYS A 62 -5.04 7.95 11.91
CA LYS A 62 -4.07 8.13 13.01
C LYS A 62 -3.15 9.32 12.73
N SER A 63 -2.76 9.56 11.47
CA SER A 63 -1.93 10.71 11.11
C SER A 63 -2.65 12.05 11.13
N LEU A 64 -3.98 12.07 11.00
CA LEU A 64 -4.77 13.31 10.94
C LEU A 64 -5.28 13.78 12.31
N PHE A 65 -5.44 12.86 13.27
CA PHE A 65 -6.11 13.14 14.55
C PHE A 65 -5.23 12.95 15.80
N LEU A 66 -3.98 12.49 15.65
CA LEU A 66 -2.98 12.38 16.71
C LEU A 66 -1.73 13.18 16.33
#